data_AF-A0A849T229-F1
#
_entry.id   AF-A0A849T229-F1
#
_cell.length_a   1.000
_cell.length_b   1.000
_cell.length_c   1.000
_cell.angle_alpha   90.00
_cell.angle_beta   90.00
_cell.angle_gamma   90.00
#
_symmetry.space_group_name_H-M   'P 1'
#
loop_
_entity.id
_entity.type
_entity.pdbx_description
1 polymer ?
#
loop_
_entity_poly.entity_id
_entity_poly.type
_entity_poly.pdbx_seq_one_letter_code
_entity_poly.pdbx_strand_id
1 'polypeptide(L)'
;MLLILTKGNKHLLIALLLLTLGACKQSEFYEKTGLSEVAKENGSAGGGDGEVIPPVVSTNPPTLPPAVVTPPVVVNPPVVVNPPVVVTPPVVVTPPVVVTPPVVVNPPVVVNPPVVVTPPVVVTPPVVVNPPVKVPPAPPAVVLQDKIEKFIQNSSKEAAVDILWVIDDSGSMADEQDALGANFKSFIDQFIAKDVDFKMAITTTDASSIKNGKMVGDSSRLTRASAKGNKTAFMNNFTKWVKVGTGGSGTEQGLRTAAAFTDRYSSSFLRPDAYLAVVFISDEEDQSPNKVSDYLTKLQALKTNKGMIKAYSIVSVKDYGFQWETRGKRYEEMSKATAGTVADIKQNFAPMLLEMGGKIVNLLDSFALSASPYKNGIELLVNDVKIETGFTYDAASRSIKFDADSLPVEGSEIEIRYKVQVNTVLGAL
;
A
#
# COMPACT_ATOMS: atom_id res chain seq x y z
N MET A 1 -21.46 55.43 27.40
CA MET A 1 -21.56 56.72 26.68
C MET A 1 -22.42 56.48 25.45
N LEU A 2 -23.60 57.09 25.44
CA LEU A 2 -24.64 56.97 24.41
C LEU A 2 -24.10 57.55 23.09
N LEU A 3 -24.12 56.79 22.00
CA LEU A 3 -23.96 57.35 20.66
C LEU A 3 -25.16 56.98 19.80
N ILE A 4 -25.83 58.05 19.37
CA ILE A 4 -27.08 58.11 18.63
C ILE A 4 -26.87 57.60 17.21
N LEU A 5 -27.68 56.62 16.81
CA LEU A 5 -27.78 56.14 15.43
C LEU A 5 -28.56 57.15 14.59
N THR A 6 -27.88 57.77 13.62
CA THR A 6 -28.56 58.37 12.46
C THR A 6 -28.47 57.43 11.26
N LYS A 7 -29.56 57.46 10.49
CA LYS A 7 -29.94 56.53 9.42
C LYS A 7 -28.85 56.23 8.40
N GLY A 8 -28.74 54.94 8.03
CA GLY A 8 -28.36 54.53 6.68
C GLY A 8 -27.02 53.80 6.53
N ASN A 9 -26.91 52.56 7.02
CA ASN A 9 -26.25 51.44 6.32
C ASN A 9 -26.16 50.21 7.25
N LYS A 10 -26.99 49.21 7.00
CA LYS A 10 -27.00 47.94 7.75
C LYS A 10 -25.99 46.94 7.17
N HIS A 11 -24.70 47.26 7.05
CA HIS A 11 -23.69 46.29 6.56
C HIS A 11 -22.28 46.49 7.13
N LEU A 12 -22.12 46.96 8.37
CA LEU A 12 -20.78 47.18 8.89
C LEU A 12 -20.65 46.86 10.39
N LEU A 13 -20.92 45.62 10.80
CA LEU A 13 -20.46 45.14 12.12
C LEU A 13 -20.34 43.61 12.28
N ILE A 14 -20.36 42.84 11.17
CA ILE A 14 -20.07 41.40 11.17
C ILE A 14 -18.93 41.15 10.19
N ALA A 15 -17.74 41.67 10.48
CA ALA A 15 -16.57 41.40 9.65
C ALA A 15 -15.25 41.29 10.43
N LEU A 16 -15.24 41.51 11.75
CA LEU A 16 -14.00 41.52 12.52
C LEU A 16 -13.89 40.44 13.61
N LEU A 17 -14.84 39.50 13.69
CA LEU A 17 -14.82 38.41 14.69
C LEU A 17 -14.81 36.99 14.08
N LEU A 18 -14.57 36.85 12.78
CA LEU A 18 -14.54 35.55 12.07
C LEU A 18 -13.20 35.24 11.38
N LEU A 19 -12.14 36.02 11.66
CA LEU A 19 -10.87 35.94 10.91
C LEU A 19 -9.76 35.09 11.57
N THR A 20 -10.01 34.42 12.70
CA THR A 20 -8.96 33.62 13.36
C THR A 20 -9.29 32.14 13.62
N LEU A 21 -10.50 31.66 13.28
CA LEU A 21 -10.89 30.25 13.46
C LEU A 21 -11.30 29.52 12.16
N GLY A 22 -11.45 30.22 11.03
CA GLY A 22 -11.92 29.64 9.75
C GLY A 22 -10.84 29.39 8.69
N ALA A 23 -9.67 30.02 8.79
CA ALA A 23 -8.67 29.97 7.72
C ALA A 23 -7.97 28.61 7.59
N CYS A 24 -7.79 27.89 8.70
CA CYS A 24 -7.03 26.62 8.71
C CYS A 24 -7.78 25.43 8.09
N LYS A 25 -9.12 25.44 8.09
CA LYS A 25 -9.94 24.37 7.47
C LYS A 25 -10.22 24.61 5.99
N GLN A 26 -10.22 25.87 5.56
CA GLN A 26 -10.50 26.22 4.17
C GLN A 26 -9.31 25.87 3.26
N SER A 27 -8.07 26.05 3.74
CA SER A 27 -6.86 25.71 2.98
C SER A 27 -6.75 24.21 2.67
N GLU A 28 -7.01 23.34 3.64
CA GLU A 28 -6.99 21.88 3.42
C GLU A 28 -8.05 21.42 2.42
N PHE A 29 -9.26 21.97 2.52
CA PHE A 29 -10.32 21.71 1.55
C PHE A 29 -9.92 22.14 0.12
N TYR A 30 -9.29 23.32 -0.03
CA TYR A 30 -8.82 23.80 -1.34
C TYR A 30 -7.71 22.94 -1.93
N GLU A 31 -6.77 22.46 -1.11
CA GLU A 31 -5.74 21.52 -1.54
C GLU A 31 -6.35 20.18 -1.99
N LYS A 32 -7.29 19.63 -1.21
CA LYS A 32 -7.97 18.35 -1.49
C LYS A 32 -8.89 18.44 -2.71
N THR A 33 -9.45 19.61 -3.01
CA THR A 33 -10.29 19.85 -4.21
C THR A 33 -9.52 20.36 -5.42
N GLY A 34 -8.24 20.72 -5.26
CA GLY A 34 -7.46 21.36 -6.33
C GLY A 34 -7.94 22.74 -6.73
N LEU A 35 -8.78 23.37 -5.90
CA LEU A 35 -9.34 24.69 -6.10
C LEU A 35 -8.41 25.73 -5.44
N SER A 36 -7.15 25.85 -5.84
CA SER A 36 -6.28 26.90 -5.29
C SER A 36 -6.83 28.29 -5.67
N GLU A 37 -6.95 29.20 -4.70
CA GLU A 37 -7.48 30.56 -4.86
C GLU A 37 -6.87 31.31 -6.06
N VAL A 38 -7.66 31.49 -7.13
CA VAL A 38 -7.43 32.56 -8.11
C VAL A 38 -7.91 33.86 -7.46
N ALA A 39 -7.14 34.39 -6.52
CA ALA A 39 -7.40 35.69 -5.92
C ALA A 39 -6.08 36.39 -5.56
N LYS A 40 -5.41 36.92 -6.58
CA LYS A 40 -4.64 38.18 -6.58
C LYS A 40 -3.96 38.38 -7.93
N GLU A 41 -4.59 39.18 -8.80
CA GLU A 41 -4.02 40.43 -9.32
C GLU A 41 -5.01 41.03 -10.32
N ASN A 42 -5.74 42.06 -9.87
CA ASN A 42 -6.27 43.07 -10.77
C ASN A 42 -5.09 43.97 -11.17
N GLY A 43 -4.57 43.75 -12.37
CA GLY A 43 -3.60 44.61 -13.04
C GLY A 43 -4.14 45.00 -14.42
N SER A 44 -4.34 46.30 -14.61
CA SER A 44 -4.97 46.96 -15.74
C SER A 44 -4.43 46.60 -17.13
N ALA A 45 -5.33 46.66 -18.10
CA ALA A 45 -5.12 46.40 -19.53
C ALA A 45 -4.24 47.43 -20.27
N GLY A 46 -3.62 46.95 -21.35
CA GLY A 46 -2.97 47.66 -22.46
C GLY A 46 -1.89 46.73 -23.05
N GLY A 47 -1.77 46.42 -24.34
CA GLY A 47 -2.32 46.94 -25.59
C GLY A 47 -1.19 46.82 -26.64
N GLY A 48 -1.47 46.21 -27.80
CA GLY A 48 -0.54 46.04 -28.94
C GLY A 48 0.43 44.86 -28.79
N ASP A 49 0.98 44.19 -29.82
CA ASP A 49 0.84 44.09 -31.27
C ASP A 49 2.10 43.30 -31.72
N GLY A 50 2.03 42.54 -32.83
CA GLY A 50 3.24 42.18 -33.59
C GLY A 50 4.02 40.90 -33.23
N GLU A 51 4.03 40.00 -34.21
CA GLU A 51 5.23 39.32 -34.74
C GLU A 51 5.42 37.81 -34.46
N VAL A 52 5.42 37.08 -35.58
CA VAL A 52 5.64 35.64 -35.74
C VAL A 52 7.03 35.45 -36.37
N ILE A 53 7.96 34.75 -35.70
CA ILE A 53 9.24 34.27 -36.29
C ILE A 53 9.61 32.90 -35.62
N PRO A 54 10.18 31.90 -36.33
CA PRO A 54 10.04 30.46 -36.02
C PRO A 54 11.23 29.85 -35.20
N PRO A 55 11.32 28.52 -34.94
CA PRO A 55 12.08 27.97 -33.82
C PRO A 55 13.58 27.82 -34.08
N VAL A 56 14.39 28.04 -33.04
CA VAL A 56 15.84 27.83 -33.05
C VAL A 56 16.17 26.41 -32.54
N VAL A 57 16.95 25.69 -33.34
CA VAL A 57 17.54 24.38 -33.05
C VAL A 57 19.01 24.56 -32.60
N SER A 58 19.51 23.59 -31.82
CA SER A 58 20.94 23.24 -31.58
C SER A 58 21.67 24.06 -30.50
N THR A 59 22.48 23.52 -29.57
CA THR A 59 23.30 22.29 -29.50
C THR A 59 23.62 21.94 -28.02
N ASN A 60 23.72 20.65 -27.69
CA ASN A 60 24.30 20.16 -26.42
C ASN A 60 25.85 20.22 -26.44
N PRO A 61 26.53 20.52 -25.33
CA PRO A 61 27.99 20.37 -25.22
C PRO A 61 28.43 18.91 -24.94
N PRO A 62 29.66 18.53 -25.32
CA PRO A 62 30.13 17.14 -25.32
C PRO A 62 30.58 16.63 -23.94
N THR A 63 30.33 15.34 -23.69
CA THR A 63 30.77 14.58 -22.51
C THR A 63 32.20 14.07 -22.66
N LEU A 64 33.01 14.16 -21.59
CA LEU A 64 34.35 13.57 -21.51
C LEU A 64 34.30 12.03 -21.40
N PRO A 65 35.29 11.29 -21.96
CA PRO A 65 35.33 9.84 -21.88
C PRO A 65 35.81 9.32 -20.51
N PRO A 66 35.37 8.12 -20.08
CA PRO A 66 35.76 7.54 -18.80
C PRO A 66 37.17 6.92 -18.82
N ALA A 67 37.84 6.98 -17.66
CA ALA A 67 39.18 6.44 -17.44
C ALA A 67 39.24 4.90 -17.52
N VAL A 68 40.31 4.41 -18.15
CA VAL A 68 40.64 2.98 -18.30
C VAL A 68 41.17 2.42 -16.99
N VAL A 69 40.54 1.38 -16.46
CA VAL A 69 41.02 0.60 -15.31
C VAL A 69 41.63 -0.70 -15.83
N THR A 70 42.88 -0.98 -15.49
CA THR A 70 43.58 -2.22 -15.87
C THR A 70 43.07 -3.42 -15.04
N PRO A 71 42.99 -4.63 -15.62
CA PRO A 71 42.51 -5.81 -14.91
C PRO A 71 43.59 -6.36 -13.94
N PRO A 72 43.21 -6.91 -12.78
CA PRO A 72 44.14 -7.56 -11.87
C PRO A 72 44.54 -8.97 -12.33
N VAL A 73 45.71 -9.37 -11.83
CA VAL A 73 46.54 -10.55 -12.17
C VAL A 73 45.89 -11.89 -11.78
N VAL A 74 46.10 -12.90 -12.63
CA VAL A 74 45.69 -14.30 -12.45
C VAL A 74 46.52 -14.99 -11.36
N VAL A 75 45.87 -15.69 -10.43
CA VAL A 75 46.53 -16.55 -9.44
C VAL A 75 46.04 -17.99 -9.62
N ASN A 76 46.97 -18.94 -9.72
CA ASN A 76 46.71 -20.36 -9.98
C ASN A 76 45.89 -21.04 -8.85
N PRO A 77 45.13 -22.11 -9.15
CA PRO A 77 44.30 -22.80 -8.16
C PRO A 77 45.13 -23.66 -7.19
N PRO A 78 44.74 -23.75 -5.90
CA PRO A 78 45.39 -24.65 -4.95
C PRO A 78 44.89 -26.10 -5.07
N VAL A 79 45.81 -26.99 -4.69
CA VAL A 79 45.79 -28.45 -4.79
C VAL A 79 44.75 -29.12 -3.88
N VAL A 80 44.18 -30.24 -4.35
CA VAL A 80 43.26 -31.13 -3.64
C VAL A 80 43.96 -31.82 -2.46
N VAL A 81 43.33 -31.77 -1.27
CA VAL A 81 43.73 -32.58 -0.11
C VAL A 81 42.54 -33.39 0.41
N ASN A 82 42.77 -34.69 0.60
CA ASN A 82 41.78 -35.68 1.05
C ASN A 82 41.26 -35.41 2.48
N PRO A 83 40.06 -35.89 2.84
CA PRO A 83 39.45 -35.62 4.15
C PRO A 83 40.00 -36.56 5.25
N PRO A 84 40.22 -36.09 6.49
CA PRO A 84 40.38 -36.97 7.64
C PRO A 84 39.17 -37.00 8.58
N VAL A 85 38.67 -38.23 8.77
CA VAL A 85 38.24 -38.94 10.00
C VAL A 85 37.18 -38.34 10.94
N VAL A 86 36.17 -39.18 11.20
CA VAL A 86 35.03 -39.05 12.12
C VAL A 86 35.46 -38.87 13.58
N VAL A 87 34.83 -37.94 14.31
CA VAL A 87 34.98 -37.77 15.77
C VAL A 87 33.67 -38.13 16.48
N THR A 88 33.76 -38.94 17.53
CA THR A 88 32.63 -39.37 18.40
C THR A 88 32.19 -38.28 19.41
N PRO A 89 30.93 -38.31 19.90
CA PRO A 89 30.33 -37.23 20.69
C PRO A 89 30.85 -37.10 22.15
N PRO A 90 30.60 -35.95 22.83
CA PRO A 90 31.32 -35.53 24.04
C PRO A 90 30.74 -36.05 25.38
N VAL A 91 31.59 -36.05 26.40
CA VAL A 91 31.30 -36.44 27.81
C VAL A 91 30.61 -35.29 28.58
N VAL A 92 29.64 -35.66 29.43
CA VAL A 92 28.77 -34.80 30.27
C VAL A 92 29.54 -34.13 31.41
N VAL A 93 29.26 -32.85 31.68
CA VAL A 93 29.81 -32.08 32.83
C VAL A 93 28.74 -31.89 33.91
N THR A 94 29.09 -32.07 35.18
CA THR A 94 28.23 -31.84 36.36
C THR A 94 28.36 -30.41 36.93
N PRO A 95 27.32 -29.86 37.61
CA PRO A 95 27.20 -28.45 38.01
C PRO A 95 28.02 -28.02 39.26
N PRO A 96 28.12 -26.69 39.56
CA PRO A 96 29.25 -26.09 40.29
C PRO A 96 29.07 -25.94 41.82
N VAL A 97 30.19 -25.73 42.52
CA VAL A 97 30.27 -25.52 43.99
C VAL A 97 30.32 -24.03 44.36
N VAL A 98 29.64 -23.70 45.46
CA VAL A 98 29.39 -22.38 46.06
C VAL A 98 30.66 -21.69 46.58
N VAL A 99 30.74 -20.36 46.43
CA VAL A 99 31.80 -19.51 46.99
C VAL A 99 31.24 -18.67 48.15
N THR A 100 31.95 -18.61 49.29
CA THR A 100 31.75 -17.60 50.34
C THR A 100 32.95 -16.63 50.40
N PRO A 101 32.73 -15.36 50.75
CA PRO A 101 33.76 -14.31 50.63
C PRO A 101 34.60 -14.14 51.91
N PRO A 102 35.89 -13.80 51.83
CA PRO A 102 36.62 -13.28 52.99
C PRO A 102 36.82 -11.75 52.95
N VAL A 103 36.81 -11.19 54.16
CA VAL A 103 36.89 -9.77 54.55
C VAL A 103 38.34 -9.30 54.73
N VAL A 104 38.50 -8.00 54.51
CA VAL A 104 39.57 -7.01 54.71
C VAL A 104 40.73 -7.30 55.70
N VAL A 105 41.91 -6.91 55.21
CA VAL A 105 43.31 -6.83 55.69
C VAL A 105 43.62 -6.25 57.09
N ASN A 106 44.77 -6.70 57.65
CA ASN A 106 45.66 -5.95 58.55
C ASN A 106 47.09 -5.89 57.96
N PRO A 107 47.90 -4.83 58.19
CA PRO A 107 49.18 -4.58 57.52
C PRO A 107 50.41 -4.94 58.42
N PRO A 108 51.67 -4.72 58.00
CA PRO A 108 52.65 -5.75 57.65
C PRO A 108 53.75 -5.98 58.72
N VAL A 109 54.47 -7.11 58.64
CA VAL A 109 55.75 -7.28 59.34
C VAL A 109 56.85 -7.60 58.34
N VAL A 110 57.91 -6.81 58.43
CA VAL A 110 59.14 -6.88 57.63
C VAL A 110 59.98 -8.09 58.05
N VAL A 111 60.35 -8.94 57.09
CA VAL A 111 61.53 -9.80 57.17
C VAL A 111 62.25 -9.79 55.83
N ASN A 112 63.52 -9.41 55.86
CA ASN A 112 64.46 -9.42 54.74
C ASN A 112 65.13 -10.80 54.59
N PRO A 113 65.80 -11.08 53.45
CA PRO A 113 65.67 -12.31 52.66
C PRO A 113 66.70 -13.39 53.06
N PRO A 114 66.48 -14.66 52.69
CA PRO A 114 67.27 -15.23 51.58
C PRO A 114 66.44 -16.30 50.81
N VAL A 115 66.75 -16.79 49.61
CA VAL A 115 67.98 -17.35 49.03
C VAL A 115 67.77 -17.35 47.51
N VAL A 116 68.85 -17.17 46.75
CA VAL A 116 68.90 -17.30 45.29
C VAL A 116 68.35 -18.66 44.86
N VAL A 117 67.22 -18.67 44.16
CA VAL A 117 66.74 -19.84 43.41
C VAL A 117 66.99 -19.53 41.93
N THR A 118 67.79 -20.37 41.28
CA THR A 118 68.05 -20.32 39.84
C THR A 118 66.74 -20.32 39.06
N PRO A 119 66.57 -19.47 38.03
CA PRO A 119 65.32 -19.41 37.27
C PRO A 119 65.01 -20.76 36.61
N PRO A 120 63.76 -21.25 36.69
CA PRO A 120 63.34 -22.43 35.96
C PRO A 120 63.38 -22.18 34.45
N VAL A 121 63.68 -23.25 33.72
CA VAL A 121 63.78 -23.35 32.26
C VAL A 121 62.62 -22.63 31.56
N VAL A 122 62.94 -21.82 30.56
CA VAL A 122 61.99 -21.12 29.69
C VAL A 122 61.09 -22.16 29.01
N VAL A 123 59.83 -22.24 29.45
CA VAL A 123 58.80 -23.01 28.73
C VAL A 123 58.39 -22.15 27.54
N THR A 124 58.63 -22.65 26.32
CA THR A 124 58.16 -22.00 25.09
C THR A 124 56.65 -21.79 25.16
N PRO A 125 56.11 -20.60 24.79
CA PRO A 125 54.68 -20.35 24.82
C PRO A 125 53.92 -21.39 23.99
N PRO A 126 52.72 -21.82 24.41
CA PRO A 126 51.87 -22.66 23.59
C PRO A 126 51.57 -21.96 22.25
N VAL A 127 51.61 -22.73 21.17
CA VAL A 127 51.27 -22.28 19.82
C VAL A 127 49.87 -21.67 19.83
N VAL A 128 49.76 -20.40 19.44
CA VAL A 128 48.47 -19.72 19.26
C VAL A 128 47.76 -20.39 18.09
N VAL A 129 46.79 -21.26 18.39
CA VAL A 129 45.84 -21.76 17.38
C VAL A 129 44.91 -20.60 17.04
N ASN A 130 44.99 -20.13 15.79
CA ASN A 130 44.03 -19.14 15.29
C ASN A 130 42.60 -19.68 15.47
N PRO A 131 41.65 -18.84 15.92
CA PRO A 131 40.26 -19.26 16.02
C PRO A 131 39.77 -19.76 14.66
N PRO A 132 38.88 -20.77 14.62
CA PRO A 132 38.35 -21.30 13.39
C PRO A 132 37.75 -20.17 12.55
N VAL A 133 38.11 -20.15 11.26
CA VAL A 133 37.56 -19.20 10.29
C VAL A 133 36.04 -19.29 10.37
N LYS A 134 35.40 -18.20 10.76
CA LYS A 134 33.94 -18.09 10.80
C LYS A 134 33.44 -18.17 9.36
N VAL A 135 33.02 -19.35 8.93
CA VAL A 135 32.41 -19.55 7.61
C VAL A 135 31.20 -18.60 7.54
N PRO A 136 31.11 -17.72 6.52
CA PRO A 136 29.94 -16.88 6.36
C PRO A 136 28.68 -17.75 6.32
N PRO A 137 27.59 -17.38 7.00
CA PRO A 137 26.35 -18.11 6.88
C PRO A 137 25.96 -18.19 5.39
N ALA A 138 25.56 -19.38 4.94
CA ALA A 138 25.06 -19.56 3.59
C ALA A 138 23.92 -18.56 3.33
N PRO A 139 23.83 -17.97 2.12
CA PRO A 139 22.71 -17.11 1.78
C PRO A 139 21.39 -17.84 2.07
N PRO A 140 20.36 -17.14 2.58
CA PRO A 140 19.06 -17.76 2.84
C PRO A 140 18.58 -18.48 1.57
N ALA A 141 18.28 -19.78 1.68
CA ALA A 141 17.69 -20.52 0.58
C ALA A 141 16.32 -19.91 0.26
N VAL A 142 16.13 -19.48 -1.00
CA VAL A 142 14.83 -19.00 -1.48
C VAL A 142 13.90 -20.20 -1.63
N VAL A 143 12.91 -20.31 -0.74
CA VAL A 143 11.87 -21.33 -0.85
C VAL A 143 10.80 -20.84 -1.82
N LEU A 144 10.55 -21.63 -2.87
CA LEU A 144 9.53 -21.35 -3.88
C LEU A 144 8.37 -22.34 -3.75
N GLN A 145 7.15 -21.84 -3.91
CA GLN A 145 5.95 -22.65 -4.05
C GLN A 145 5.35 -22.47 -5.45
N ASP A 146 4.92 -23.57 -6.06
CA ASP A 146 4.19 -23.53 -7.31
C ASP A 146 2.76 -23.05 -7.09
N LYS A 147 2.25 -22.28 -8.04
CA LYS A 147 0.90 -21.74 -8.02
C LYS A 147 0.30 -21.82 -9.41
N ILE A 148 -0.96 -22.26 -9.44
CA ILE A 148 -1.75 -22.40 -10.66
C ILE A 148 -3.05 -21.63 -10.43
N GLU A 149 -3.35 -20.70 -11.33
CA GLU A 149 -4.63 -19.97 -11.34
C GLU A 149 -5.30 -20.17 -12.69
N LYS A 150 -6.60 -20.47 -12.67
CA LYS A 150 -7.41 -20.76 -13.86
C LYS A 150 -8.49 -19.70 -14.02
N PHE A 151 -8.65 -19.21 -15.24
CA PHE A 151 -9.62 -18.20 -15.61
C PHE A 151 -10.36 -18.65 -16.87
N ILE A 152 -11.50 -18.02 -17.12
CA ILE A 152 -12.21 -18.14 -18.39
C ILE A 152 -12.10 -16.80 -19.09
N GLN A 153 -11.78 -16.83 -20.38
CA GLN A 153 -11.84 -15.64 -21.22
C GLN A 153 -13.30 -15.25 -21.39
N ASN A 154 -13.75 -14.27 -20.62
CA ASN A 154 -15.06 -13.66 -20.83
C ASN A 154 -14.95 -12.64 -21.97
N SER A 155 -16.06 -12.34 -22.65
CA SER A 155 -16.07 -11.16 -23.53
C SER A 155 -15.86 -9.90 -22.68
N SER A 156 -15.21 -8.88 -23.24
CA SER A 156 -15.03 -7.57 -22.60
C SER A 156 -16.35 -6.88 -22.20
N LYS A 157 -17.50 -7.39 -22.69
CA LYS A 157 -18.84 -6.94 -22.30
C LYS A 157 -19.32 -7.49 -20.94
N GLU A 158 -18.69 -8.53 -20.41
CA GLU A 158 -19.07 -9.16 -19.15
C GLU A 158 -18.15 -8.79 -17.97
N ALA A 159 -17.06 -8.07 -18.23
CA ALA A 159 -16.15 -7.63 -17.19
C ALA A 159 -16.82 -6.58 -16.29
N ALA A 160 -17.21 -7.02 -15.10
CA ALA A 160 -17.95 -6.24 -14.13
C ALA A 160 -17.10 -5.93 -12.89
N VAL A 161 -17.47 -4.86 -12.17
CA VAL A 161 -16.85 -4.53 -10.89
C VAL A 161 -17.87 -4.05 -9.86
N ASP A 162 -17.77 -4.60 -8.66
CA ASP A 162 -18.48 -4.13 -7.47
C ASP A 162 -17.51 -3.29 -6.64
N ILE A 163 -17.92 -2.08 -6.26
CA ILE A 163 -17.07 -1.13 -5.54
C ILE A 163 -17.67 -0.87 -4.16
N LEU A 164 -16.93 -1.19 -3.11
CA LEU A 164 -17.29 -0.85 -1.74
C LEU A 164 -16.44 0.32 -1.25
N TRP A 165 -17.08 1.44 -0.97
CA TRP A 165 -16.47 2.58 -0.28
C TRP A 165 -16.64 2.40 1.23
N VAL A 166 -15.53 2.40 1.96
CA VAL A 166 -15.49 2.33 3.41
C VAL A 166 -14.95 3.66 3.90
N ILE A 167 -15.85 4.49 4.41
CA ILE A 167 -15.57 5.90 4.69
C ILE A 167 -15.58 6.12 6.18
N ASP A 168 -14.51 6.72 6.67
CA ASP A 168 -14.38 7.14 8.04
C ASP A 168 -15.42 8.23 8.39
N ASP A 169 -16.19 7.97 9.45
CA ASP A 169 -17.23 8.84 9.97
C ASP A 169 -16.83 9.56 11.27
N SER A 170 -15.52 9.67 11.55
CA SER A 170 -14.93 10.42 12.65
C SER A 170 -15.15 11.94 12.52
N GLY A 171 -14.86 12.65 13.62
CA GLY A 171 -15.06 14.10 13.75
C GLY A 171 -14.24 14.96 12.76
N SER A 172 -13.07 14.46 12.34
CA SER A 172 -12.12 15.17 11.49
C SER A 172 -12.43 15.04 10.00
N MET A 173 -13.13 13.99 9.58
CA MET A 173 -13.31 13.58 8.18
C MET A 173 -14.27 14.44 7.31
N ALA A 174 -14.74 15.59 7.81
CA ALA A 174 -15.78 16.37 7.13
C ALA A 174 -15.33 16.86 5.74
N ASP A 175 -14.13 17.42 5.65
CA ASP A 175 -13.60 18.00 4.42
C ASP A 175 -13.11 16.93 3.44
N GLU A 176 -12.63 15.78 3.92
CA GLU A 176 -12.35 14.61 3.08
C GLU A 176 -13.63 14.04 2.44
N GLN A 177 -14.72 13.94 3.21
CA GLN A 177 -16.03 13.52 2.67
C GLN A 177 -16.54 14.49 1.60
N ASP A 178 -16.39 15.80 1.83
CA ASP A 178 -16.74 16.82 0.85
C ASP A 178 -15.83 16.78 -0.39
N ALA A 179 -14.52 16.63 -0.20
CA ALA A 179 -13.55 16.53 -1.29
C ALA A 179 -13.75 15.28 -2.14
N LEU A 180 -14.07 14.13 -1.53
CA LEU A 180 -14.45 12.92 -2.25
C LEU A 180 -15.69 13.15 -3.11
N GLY A 181 -16.73 13.74 -2.54
CA GLY A 181 -17.97 14.04 -3.24
C GLY A 181 -17.78 15.02 -4.40
N ALA A 182 -16.92 16.04 -4.23
CA ALA A 182 -16.62 17.05 -5.25
C ALA A 182 -15.78 16.49 -6.41
N ASN A 183 -14.84 15.57 -6.12
CA ASN A 183 -13.89 15.04 -7.10
C ASN A 183 -14.31 13.70 -7.71
N PHE A 184 -15.43 13.11 -7.27
CA PHE A 184 -15.91 11.82 -7.77
C PHE A 184 -16.08 11.77 -9.30
N LYS A 185 -16.34 12.91 -9.95
CA LYS A 185 -16.43 13.00 -11.41
C LYS A 185 -15.17 12.45 -12.10
N SER A 186 -13.98 12.72 -11.55
CA SER A 186 -12.69 12.24 -12.07
C SER A 186 -12.57 10.71 -12.04
N PHE A 187 -13.25 10.07 -11.07
CA PHE A 187 -13.35 8.63 -10.99
C PHE A 187 -14.33 8.10 -12.04
N ILE A 188 -15.60 8.50 -11.94
CA ILE A 188 -16.71 7.83 -12.63
C ILE A 188 -16.73 8.07 -14.14
N ASP A 189 -16.20 9.18 -14.62
CA ASP A 189 -16.19 9.47 -16.06
C ASP A 189 -15.46 8.39 -16.87
N GLN A 190 -14.44 7.76 -16.30
CA GLN A 190 -13.70 6.67 -16.94
C GLN A 190 -14.58 5.41 -17.12
N PHE A 191 -15.35 5.07 -16.08
CA PHE A 191 -16.27 3.93 -16.10
C PHE A 191 -17.40 4.14 -17.11
N ILE A 192 -17.96 5.35 -17.15
CA ILE A 192 -19.03 5.69 -18.10
C ILE A 192 -18.49 5.70 -19.53
N ALA A 193 -17.32 6.30 -19.77
CA ALA A 193 -16.71 6.38 -21.10
C ALA A 193 -16.35 4.99 -21.67
N LYS A 194 -15.99 4.05 -20.80
CA LYS A 194 -15.65 2.67 -21.16
C LYS A 194 -16.83 1.69 -21.07
N ASP A 195 -18.03 2.19 -20.76
CA ASP A 195 -19.24 1.38 -20.56
C ASP A 195 -19.06 0.22 -19.55
N VAL A 196 -18.30 0.45 -18.49
CA VAL A 196 -18.00 -0.56 -17.47
C VAL A 196 -19.23 -0.92 -16.66
N ASP A 197 -19.50 -2.22 -16.49
CA ASP A 197 -20.62 -2.70 -15.69
C ASP A 197 -20.34 -2.67 -14.17
N PHE A 198 -20.45 -1.47 -13.60
CA PHE A 198 -20.22 -1.24 -12.19
C PHE A 198 -21.48 -1.20 -11.32
N LYS A 199 -21.32 -1.57 -10.05
CA LYS A 199 -22.22 -1.23 -8.94
C LYS A 199 -21.38 -0.73 -7.77
N MET A 200 -21.92 0.19 -6.98
CA MET A 200 -21.22 0.73 -5.81
C MET A 200 -22.08 0.66 -4.55
N ALA A 201 -21.44 0.50 -3.41
CA ALA A 201 -22.03 0.62 -2.09
C ALA A 201 -21.10 1.41 -1.18
N ILE A 202 -21.69 1.99 -0.14
CA ILE A 202 -20.97 2.80 0.85
C ILE A 202 -21.28 2.21 2.23
N THR A 203 -20.28 2.11 3.08
CA THR A 203 -20.39 1.80 4.50
C THR A 203 -19.40 2.65 5.29
N THR A 204 -19.46 2.60 6.62
CA THR A 204 -18.57 3.37 7.50
C THR A 204 -17.53 2.49 8.17
N THR A 205 -16.56 3.09 8.82
CA THR A 205 -15.57 2.45 9.71
C THR A 205 -16.13 2.11 11.09
N ASP A 206 -17.24 2.75 11.51
CA ASP A 206 -17.94 2.48 12.76
C ASP A 206 -18.53 1.05 12.81
N ALA A 207 -17.89 0.21 13.61
CA ALA A 207 -18.28 -1.19 13.85
C ALA A 207 -19.17 -1.38 15.09
N SER A 208 -19.86 -0.34 15.56
CA SER A 208 -20.93 -0.47 16.55
C SER A 208 -22.04 -1.40 16.05
N SER A 209 -22.83 -1.95 16.97
CA SER A 209 -23.91 -2.89 16.65
C SER A 209 -24.91 -2.36 15.62
N ILE A 210 -25.10 -1.04 15.56
CA ILE A 210 -26.05 -0.38 14.66
C ILE A 210 -25.47 -0.04 13.27
N LYS A 211 -24.15 0.15 13.15
CA LYS A 211 -23.50 0.55 11.89
C LYS A 211 -22.60 -0.50 11.27
N ASN A 212 -22.15 -1.52 12.02
CA ASN A 212 -21.17 -2.50 11.57
C ASN A 212 -21.53 -3.15 10.22
N GLY A 213 -20.84 -2.70 9.16
CA GLY A 213 -21.01 -3.13 7.78
C GLY A 213 -22.36 -2.79 7.18
N LYS A 214 -23.13 -1.86 7.76
CA LYS A 214 -24.44 -1.44 7.25
C LYS A 214 -24.24 -0.48 6.08
N MET A 215 -25.04 -0.67 5.03
CA MET A 215 -25.01 0.21 3.87
C MET A 215 -25.52 1.62 4.22
N VAL A 216 -24.81 2.63 3.77
CA VAL A 216 -25.25 4.02 3.71
C VAL A 216 -25.88 4.28 2.35
N GLY A 217 -27.10 4.81 2.34
CA GLY A 217 -27.84 5.08 1.11
C GLY A 217 -28.47 3.83 0.49
N ASP A 218 -28.52 3.80 -0.84
CA ASP A 218 -29.16 2.74 -1.63
C ASP A 218 -28.30 2.40 -2.86
N SER A 219 -27.62 1.24 -2.81
CA SER A 219 -26.72 0.79 -3.88
C SER A 219 -27.43 0.57 -5.22
N SER A 220 -28.75 0.38 -5.25
CA SER A 220 -29.50 0.25 -6.51
C SER A 220 -29.48 1.53 -7.35
N ARG A 221 -29.18 2.68 -6.72
CA ARG A 221 -29.04 3.98 -7.36
C ARG A 221 -27.59 4.33 -7.71
N LEU A 222 -26.63 3.50 -7.30
CA LEU A 222 -25.21 3.66 -7.62
C LEU A 222 -24.73 2.57 -8.59
N THR A 223 -25.44 2.43 -9.71
CA THR A 223 -25.13 1.42 -10.74
C THR A 223 -24.85 2.07 -12.08
N ARG A 224 -24.20 1.33 -12.99
CA ARG A 224 -24.04 1.74 -14.40
C ARG A 224 -25.37 2.17 -15.03
N ALA A 225 -26.44 1.40 -14.80
CA ALA A 225 -27.77 1.70 -15.32
C ALA A 225 -28.31 3.05 -14.80
N SER A 226 -28.13 3.33 -13.50
CA SER A 226 -28.50 4.63 -12.91
C SER A 226 -27.69 5.78 -13.50
N ALA A 227 -26.38 5.60 -13.68
CA ALA A 227 -25.49 6.61 -14.25
C ALA A 227 -25.83 6.93 -15.71
N LYS A 228 -26.14 5.91 -16.54
CA LYS A 228 -26.59 6.10 -17.92
C LYS A 228 -27.96 6.75 -18.03
N GLY A 229 -28.90 6.36 -17.17
CA GLY A 229 -30.27 6.86 -17.20
C GLY A 229 -30.38 8.32 -16.74
N ASN A 230 -29.69 8.70 -15.67
CA ASN A 230 -29.65 10.08 -15.18
C ASN A 230 -28.35 10.35 -14.42
N LYS A 231 -27.32 10.77 -15.14
CA LYS A 231 -25.99 11.05 -14.59
C LYS A 231 -26.04 12.08 -13.45
N THR A 232 -26.83 13.14 -13.57
CA THR A 232 -26.94 14.17 -12.53
C THR A 232 -27.52 13.62 -11.24
N ALA A 233 -28.60 12.84 -11.31
CA ALA A 233 -29.19 12.21 -10.12
C ALA A 233 -28.25 11.18 -9.50
N PHE A 234 -27.57 10.38 -10.32
CA PHE A 234 -26.54 9.45 -9.87
C PHE A 234 -25.41 10.16 -9.11
N MET A 235 -24.87 11.25 -9.67
CA MET A 235 -23.82 12.05 -9.01
C MET A 235 -24.31 12.63 -7.69
N ASN A 236 -25.51 13.21 -7.67
CA ASN A 236 -26.09 13.78 -6.46
C ASN A 236 -26.31 12.72 -5.37
N ASN A 237 -26.73 11.51 -5.73
CA ASN A 237 -26.87 10.40 -4.79
C ASN A 237 -25.52 10.00 -4.20
N PHE A 238 -24.48 9.86 -5.03
CA PHE A 238 -23.13 9.55 -4.56
C PHE A 238 -22.61 10.64 -3.62
N THR A 239 -22.59 11.90 -4.06
CA THR A 239 -22.12 13.05 -3.28
C THR A 239 -22.88 13.20 -1.97
N LYS A 240 -24.18 12.85 -1.94
CA LYS A 240 -24.97 12.84 -0.70
C LYS A 240 -24.55 11.72 0.25
N TRP A 241 -24.33 10.50 -0.26
CA TRP A 241 -24.13 9.33 0.59
C TRP A 241 -22.69 9.12 1.05
N VAL A 242 -21.71 9.73 0.38
CA VAL A 242 -20.33 9.77 0.91
C VAL A 242 -20.19 10.71 2.12
N LYS A 243 -21.14 11.63 2.32
CA LYS A 243 -21.28 12.40 3.55
C LYS A 243 -21.92 11.54 4.65
N VAL A 244 -21.17 10.54 5.08
CA VAL A 244 -21.62 9.55 6.07
C VAL A 244 -21.84 10.16 7.46
N GLY A 245 -21.33 11.37 7.68
CA GLY A 245 -21.42 12.11 8.94
C GLY A 245 -20.09 12.07 9.70
N THR A 246 -20.03 12.82 10.80
CA THR A 246 -18.81 12.97 11.62
C THR A 246 -19.03 12.63 13.10
N GLY A 247 -20.10 11.88 13.36
CA GLY A 247 -20.51 11.41 14.70
C GLY A 247 -20.29 9.92 14.89
N GLY A 248 -19.33 9.35 14.15
CA GLY A 248 -18.90 7.96 14.22
C GLY A 248 -18.18 7.60 15.51
N SER A 249 -17.74 6.36 15.57
CA SER A 249 -16.99 5.81 16.69
C SER A 249 -15.51 6.11 16.51
N GLY A 250 -14.87 6.86 17.41
CA GLY A 250 -13.41 7.10 17.36
C GLY A 250 -12.51 5.86 17.53
N THR A 251 -13.10 4.65 17.56
CA THR A 251 -12.40 3.41 17.23
C THR A 251 -12.77 3.02 15.81
N GLU A 252 -11.89 3.37 14.86
CA GLU A 252 -12.12 3.17 13.44
C GLU A 252 -11.80 1.73 13.03
N GLN A 253 -12.77 1.00 12.47
CA GLN A 253 -12.63 -0.43 12.18
C GLN A 253 -13.04 -0.79 10.74
N GLY A 254 -12.50 -0.05 9.77
CA GLY A 254 -12.84 -0.21 8.35
C GLY A 254 -12.64 -1.61 7.79
N LEU A 255 -11.60 -2.34 8.21
CA LEU A 255 -11.40 -3.73 7.74
C LEU A 255 -12.52 -4.66 8.25
N ARG A 256 -12.93 -4.48 9.51
CA ARG A 256 -14.05 -5.21 10.11
C ARG A 256 -15.37 -4.88 9.45
N THR A 257 -15.67 -3.60 9.21
CA THR A 257 -16.94 -3.18 8.61
C THR A 257 -17.02 -3.60 7.15
N ALA A 258 -15.92 -3.57 6.39
CA ALA A 258 -15.87 -4.13 5.05
C ALA A 258 -16.22 -5.62 5.03
N ALA A 259 -15.62 -6.42 5.92
CA ALA A 259 -15.94 -7.82 6.05
C ALA A 259 -17.41 -8.06 6.47
N ALA A 260 -17.91 -7.30 7.45
CA ALA A 260 -19.29 -7.39 7.90
C ALA A 260 -20.29 -6.97 6.81
N PHE A 261 -19.93 -5.99 5.96
CA PHE A 261 -20.74 -5.60 4.81
C PHE A 261 -20.89 -6.79 3.84
N THR A 262 -19.80 -7.50 3.55
CA THR A 262 -19.87 -8.67 2.66
C THR A 262 -20.71 -9.80 3.25
N ASP A 263 -20.69 -10.01 4.57
CA ASP A 263 -21.57 -10.99 5.21
C ASP A 263 -23.06 -10.64 5.01
N ARG A 264 -23.39 -9.36 5.10
CA ARG A 264 -24.77 -8.87 5.01
C ARG A 264 -25.31 -8.83 3.59
N TYR A 265 -24.46 -8.51 2.62
CA TYR A 265 -24.89 -8.15 1.27
C TYR A 265 -24.27 -9.03 0.17
N SER A 266 -23.66 -10.16 0.53
CA SER A 266 -23.10 -11.11 -0.44
C SER A 266 -24.10 -11.57 -1.51
N SER A 267 -25.35 -11.83 -1.13
CA SER A 267 -26.38 -12.32 -2.05
C SER A 267 -27.14 -11.23 -2.82
N SER A 268 -27.10 -9.98 -2.35
CA SER A 268 -27.91 -8.88 -2.89
C SER A 268 -27.09 -7.82 -3.63
N PHE A 269 -25.81 -7.66 -3.28
CA PHE A 269 -24.92 -6.67 -3.87
C PHE A 269 -23.79 -7.31 -4.67
N LEU A 270 -23.09 -8.31 -4.10
CA LEU A 270 -21.91 -8.89 -4.73
C LEU A 270 -22.26 -9.84 -5.87
N ARG A 271 -21.51 -9.74 -6.95
CA ARG A 271 -21.55 -10.67 -8.10
C ARG A 271 -20.32 -11.58 -8.06
N PRO A 272 -20.46 -12.91 -8.21
CA PRO A 272 -19.35 -13.85 -8.05
C PRO A 272 -18.24 -13.69 -9.11
N ASP A 273 -18.63 -13.26 -10.30
CA ASP A 273 -17.86 -13.06 -11.53
C ASP A 273 -17.34 -11.62 -11.71
N ALA A 274 -17.83 -10.66 -10.93
CA ALA A 274 -17.29 -9.30 -10.92
C ALA A 274 -16.03 -9.17 -10.05
N TYR A 275 -15.10 -8.29 -10.42
CA TYR A 275 -14.08 -7.82 -9.48
C TYR A 275 -14.74 -7.18 -8.24
N LEU A 276 -14.13 -7.29 -7.07
CA LEU A 276 -14.50 -6.50 -5.90
C LEU A 276 -13.37 -5.52 -5.57
N ALA A 277 -13.64 -4.23 -5.78
CA ALA A 277 -12.77 -3.14 -5.36
C ALA A 277 -13.27 -2.59 -4.01
N VAL A 278 -12.41 -2.60 -2.99
CA VAL A 278 -12.70 -1.98 -1.69
C VAL A 278 -11.84 -0.73 -1.55
N VAL A 279 -12.45 0.43 -1.35
CA VAL A 279 -11.74 1.71 -1.21
C VAL A 279 -11.92 2.22 0.21
N PHE A 280 -10.83 2.24 0.97
CA PHE A 280 -10.78 2.75 2.33
C PHE A 280 -10.39 4.24 2.33
N ILE A 281 -11.10 5.04 3.10
CA ILE A 281 -10.84 6.48 3.23
C ILE A 281 -10.91 6.82 4.71
N SER A 282 -9.77 7.20 5.30
CA SER A 282 -9.64 7.45 6.75
C SER A 282 -8.36 8.23 7.06
N ASP A 283 -8.45 9.19 7.97
CA ASP A 283 -7.30 9.92 8.52
C ASP A 283 -6.70 9.25 9.76
N GLU A 284 -7.24 8.10 10.17
CA GLU A 284 -6.83 7.30 11.32
C GLU A 284 -6.43 5.86 10.96
N GLU A 285 -5.71 5.19 11.87
CA GLU A 285 -5.36 3.78 11.76
C GLU A 285 -6.57 2.87 11.95
N ASP A 286 -6.61 1.76 11.20
CA ASP A 286 -7.61 0.72 11.41
C ASP A 286 -7.34 -0.02 12.73
N GLN A 287 -8.30 0.04 13.64
CA GLN A 287 -8.29 -0.60 14.95
C GLN A 287 -9.11 -1.89 14.95
N SER A 288 -9.28 -2.54 13.78
CA SER A 288 -9.98 -3.82 13.68
C SER A 288 -9.22 -4.93 14.43
N PRO A 289 -9.92 -5.83 15.15
CA PRO A 289 -9.29 -6.75 16.10
C PRO A 289 -8.42 -7.85 15.45
N ASN A 290 -8.76 -8.29 14.23
CA ASN A 290 -8.04 -9.37 13.56
C ASN A 290 -6.89 -8.84 12.70
N LYS A 291 -6.05 -9.72 12.16
CA LYS A 291 -4.95 -9.32 11.27
C LYS A 291 -5.51 -8.94 9.89
N VAL A 292 -4.77 -8.09 9.17
CA VAL A 292 -5.09 -7.73 7.77
C VAL A 292 -5.21 -8.99 6.90
N SER A 293 -4.33 -9.97 7.10
CA SER A 293 -4.37 -11.26 6.40
C SER A 293 -5.68 -12.03 6.57
N ASP A 294 -6.32 -11.91 7.74
CA ASP A 294 -7.55 -12.64 8.05
C ASP A 294 -8.73 -12.01 7.29
N TYR A 295 -8.80 -10.67 7.28
CA TYR A 295 -9.77 -9.93 6.48
C TYR A 295 -9.57 -10.13 4.98
N LEU A 296 -8.32 -10.11 4.51
CA LEU A 296 -8.00 -10.39 3.11
C LEU A 296 -8.44 -11.80 2.71
N THR A 297 -8.12 -12.81 3.51
CA THR A 297 -8.52 -14.21 3.26
C THR A 297 -10.04 -14.32 3.16
N LYS A 298 -10.76 -13.66 4.06
CA LYS A 298 -12.22 -13.63 4.04
C LYS A 298 -12.78 -13.00 2.77
N LEU A 299 -12.27 -11.84 2.34
CA LEU A 299 -12.73 -11.21 1.11
C LEU A 299 -12.37 -12.06 -0.13
N GLN A 300 -11.18 -12.66 -0.16
CA GLN A 300 -10.75 -13.52 -1.25
C GLN A 300 -11.61 -14.78 -1.40
N ALA A 301 -12.22 -15.27 -0.32
CA ALA A 301 -13.14 -16.40 -0.36
C ALA A 301 -14.47 -16.08 -1.07
N LEU A 302 -14.77 -14.80 -1.34
CA LEU A 302 -16.00 -14.37 -2.05
C LEU A 302 -15.92 -14.57 -3.57
N LYS A 303 -14.73 -14.86 -4.10
CA LYS A 303 -14.47 -14.91 -5.54
C LYS A 303 -13.79 -16.22 -5.91
N THR A 304 -14.08 -16.71 -7.11
CA THR A 304 -13.41 -17.89 -7.67
C THR A 304 -11.90 -17.68 -7.76
N ASN A 305 -11.49 -16.51 -8.28
CA ASN A 305 -10.09 -16.11 -8.35
C ASN A 305 -9.77 -15.07 -7.27
N LYS A 306 -8.83 -15.41 -6.38
CA LYS A 306 -8.44 -14.54 -5.25
C LYS A 306 -7.85 -13.20 -5.71
N GLY A 307 -7.33 -13.11 -6.93
CA GLY A 307 -6.83 -11.87 -7.54
C GLY A 307 -7.94 -10.87 -7.90
N MET A 308 -9.21 -11.29 -7.90
CA MET A 308 -10.37 -10.44 -8.18
C MET A 308 -10.71 -9.48 -7.03
N ILE A 309 -10.06 -9.63 -5.87
CA ILE A 309 -10.15 -8.69 -4.76
C ILE A 309 -9.04 -7.65 -4.90
N LYS A 310 -9.43 -6.38 -4.98
CA LYS A 310 -8.53 -5.24 -5.00
C LYS A 310 -8.90 -4.27 -3.88
N ALA A 311 -7.92 -3.86 -3.09
CA ALA A 311 -8.11 -2.86 -2.06
C ALA A 311 -7.31 -1.61 -2.39
N TYR A 312 -7.92 -0.45 -2.24
CA TYR A 312 -7.33 0.86 -2.43
C TYR A 312 -7.49 1.65 -1.15
N SER A 313 -6.58 2.58 -0.89
CA SER A 313 -6.66 3.42 0.30
C SER A 313 -6.31 4.86 -0.03
N ILE A 314 -7.11 5.79 0.49
CA ILE A 314 -6.80 7.21 0.59
C ILE A 314 -6.70 7.49 2.08
N VAL A 315 -5.48 7.45 2.63
CA VAL A 315 -5.26 7.46 4.08
C VAL A 315 -4.08 8.34 4.45
N SER A 316 -3.95 8.68 5.73
CA SER A 316 -2.71 9.26 6.26
C SER A 316 -1.55 8.29 6.03
N VAL A 317 -0.57 8.64 5.20
CA VAL A 317 0.58 7.77 4.84
C VAL A 317 1.80 7.97 5.76
N LYS A 318 1.74 8.97 6.62
CA LYS A 318 2.73 9.32 7.64
C LYS A 318 2.02 10.06 8.77
N ASP A 319 2.70 10.21 9.89
CA ASP A 319 2.17 10.99 11.00
C ASP A 319 2.35 12.49 10.69
N TYR A 320 1.25 13.23 10.64
CA TYR A 320 1.23 14.66 10.34
C TYR A 320 1.36 15.55 11.59
N GLY A 321 1.42 14.95 12.78
CA GLY A 321 1.58 15.66 14.05
C GLY A 321 0.27 16.12 14.70
N PHE A 322 -0.89 15.76 14.13
CA PHE A 322 -2.18 15.97 14.75
C PHE A 322 -2.53 14.78 15.65
N GLN A 323 -2.98 15.05 16.88
CA GLN A 323 -3.23 14.01 17.88
C GLN A 323 -4.47 13.12 17.58
N TRP A 324 -5.32 13.56 16.66
CA TRP A 324 -6.54 12.86 16.21
C TRP A 324 -6.39 12.29 14.80
N GLU A 325 -5.18 12.34 14.22
CA GLU A 325 -4.89 11.71 12.93
C GLU A 325 -3.73 10.73 13.13
N THR A 326 -3.84 9.54 12.55
CA THR A 326 -2.80 8.52 12.66
C THR A 326 -2.58 7.84 11.32
N ARG A 327 -1.34 7.44 11.05
CA ARG A 327 -1.03 6.74 9.80
C ARG A 327 -1.85 5.45 9.66
N GLY A 328 -2.53 5.27 8.53
CA GLY A 328 -3.36 4.10 8.22
C GLY A 328 -2.58 2.88 7.71
N LYS A 329 -1.62 2.35 8.48
CA LYS A 329 -0.69 1.30 8.03
C LYS A 329 -1.41 0.00 7.64
N ARG A 330 -2.50 -0.36 8.31
CA ARG A 330 -3.23 -1.60 8.00
C ARG A 330 -4.04 -1.48 6.72
N TYR A 331 -4.55 -0.29 6.39
CA TYR A 331 -5.12 -0.02 5.07
C TYR A 331 -4.04 -0.07 3.99
N GLU A 332 -2.84 0.48 4.24
CA GLU A 332 -1.72 0.36 3.32
C GLU A 332 -1.32 -1.09 3.07
N GLU A 333 -1.23 -1.91 4.13
CA GLU A 333 -0.93 -3.34 4.05
C GLU A 333 -1.96 -4.06 3.17
N MET A 334 -3.25 -3.80 3.40
CA MET A 334 -4.35 -4.38 2.63
C MET A 334 -4.27 -4.00 1.14
N SER A 335 -4.04 -2.72 0.85
CA SER A 335 -3.90 -2.23 -0.53
C SER A 335 -2.69 -2.86 -1.24
N LYS A 336 -1.52 -2.88 -0.58
CA LYS A 336 -0.30 -3.48 -1.15
C LYS A 336 -0.46 -4.98 -1.37
N ALA A 337 -1.04 -5.71 -0.42
CA ALA A 337 -1.27 -7.15 -0.54
C ALA A 337 -2.14 -7.50 -1.76
N THR A 338 -3.08 -6.64 -2.13
CA THR A 338 -3.97 -6.83 -3.27
C THR A 338 -3.47 -6.20 -4.58
N ALA A 339 -2.30 -5.56 -4.58
CA ALA A 339 -1.79 -4.76 -5.70
C ALA A 339 -2.75 -3.62 -6.11
N GLY A 340 -3.38 -2.99 -5.12
CA GLY A 340 -4.03 -1.70 -5.29
C GLY A 340 -3.11 -0.55 -4.88
N THR A 341 -3.65 0.68 -4.98
CA THR A 341 -2.90 1.91 -4.70
C THR A 341 -3.14 2.40 -3.28
N VAL A 342 -2.09 2.95 -2.69
CA VAL A 342 -2.15 3.80 -1.49
C VAL A 342 -1.96 5.24 -1.95
N ALA A 343 -2.88 6.11 -1.59
CA ALA A 343 -2.80 7.54 -1.83
C ALA A 343 -2.93 8.30 -0.50
N ASP A 344 -2.37 9.49 -0.47
CA ASP A 344 -2.25 10.30 0.73
C ASP A 344 -3.45 11.23 0.89
N ILE A 345 -4.17 11.08 2.01
CA ILE A 345 -5.42 11.80 2.27
C ILE A 345 -5.28 13.32 2.31
N LYS A 346 -4.05 13.84 2.48
CA LYS A 346 -3.77 15.27 2.45
C LYS A 346 -3.58 15.83 1.04
N GLN A 347 -3.55 15.00 0.00
CA GLN A 347 -3.35 15.43 -1.39
C GLN A 347 -4.68 15.71 -2.11
N ASN A 348 -4.59 16.24 -3.33
CA ASN A 348 -5.73 16.50 -4.20
C ASN A 348 -6.41 15.20 -4.63
N PHE A 349 -7.72 15.06 -4.36
CA PHE A 349 -8.48 13.85 -4.64
C PHE A 349 -8.71 13.63 -6.13
N ALA A 350 -8.74 14.66 -6.97
CA ALA A 350 -8.98 14.51 -8.40
C ALA A 350 -7.95 13.59 -9.10
N PRO A 351 -6.63 13.83 -9.03
CA PRO A 351 -5.64 12.94 -9.65
C PRO A 351 -5.60 11.55 -8.99
N MET A 352 -5.80 11.46 -7.67
CA MET A 352 -5.83 10.18 -6.96
C MET A 352 -6.99 9.30 -7.43
N LEU A 353 -8.20 9.87 -7.52
CA LEU A 353 -9.40 9.19 -7.99
C LEU A 353 -9.32 8.87 -9.49
N LEU A 354 -8.70 9.74 -10.29
CA LEU A 354 -8.43 9.46 -11.71
C LEU A 354 -7.52 8.23 -11.85
N GLU A 355 -6.41 8.17 -11.12
CA GLU A 355 -5.48 7.04 -11.18
C GLU A 355 -6.14 5.74 -10.70
N MET A 356 -6.84 5.76 -9.55
CA MET A 356 -7.54 4.59 -9.02
C MET A 356 -8.61 4.08 -10.00
N GLY A 357 -9.42 4.99 -10.55
CA GLY A 357 -10.43 4.64 -11.54
C GLY A 357 -9.83 3.98 -12.78
N GLY A 358 -8.74 4.53 -13.31
CA GLY A 358 -8.05 3.99 -14.48
C GLY A 358 -7.48 2.60 -14.22
N LYS A 359 -6.87 2.38 -13.05
CA LYS A 359 -6.39 1.05 -12.63
C LYS A 359 -7.51 0.03 -12.54
N ILE A 360 -8.66 0.39 -11.94
CA ILE A 360 -9.81 -0.51 -11.84
C ILE A 360 -10.37 -0.84 -13.23
N VAL A 361 -10.54 0.16 -14.09
CA VAL A 361 -11.03 -0.04 -15.46
C VAL A 361 -10.08 -0.92 -16.27
N ASN A 362 -8.76 -0.72 -16.17
CA ASN A 362 -7.77 -1.52 -16.89
C ASN A 362 -7.73 -2.99 -16.44
N LEU A 363 -8.07 -3.28 -15.19
CA LEU A 363 -8.15 -4.65 -14.66
C LEU A 363 -9.26 -5.47 -15.31
N LEU A 364 -10.30 -4.83 -15.85
CA LEU A 364 -11.43 -5.52 -16.45
C LEU A 364 -11.07 -6.26 -17.74
N ASP A 365 -10.01 -5.81 -18.41
CA ASP A 365 -9.45 -6.49 -19.59
C ASP A 365 -8.24 -7.38 -19.25
N SER A 366 -8.08 -7.75 -17.97
CA SER A 366 -6.89 -8.44 -17.46
C SER A 366 -7.23 -9.60 -16.51
N PHE A 367 -6.30 -10.54 -16.37
CA PHE A 367 -6.37 -11.68 -15.47
C PHE A 367 -5.51 -11.41 -14.23
N ALA A 368 -6.14 -10.95 -13.15
CA ALA A 368 -5.43 -10.60 -11.92
C ALA A 368 -4.96 -11.84 -11.15
N LEU A 369 -3.65 -11.88 -10.86
CA LEU A 369 -3.03 -12.94 -10.06
C LEU A 369 -3.14 -12.62 -8.58
N SER A 370 -3.31 -13.68 -7.78
CA SER A 370 -3.43 -13.53 -6.33
C SER A 370 -2.09 -13.43 -5.59
N ALA A 371 -0.95 -13.67 -6.25
CA ALA A 371 0.39 -13.43 -5.70
C ALA A 371 1.38 -12.99 -6.78
N SER A 372 2.49 -12.37 -6.36
CA SER A 372 3.51 -11.87 -7.28
C SER A 372 4.40 -13.02 -7.78
N PRO A 373 4.53 -13.22 -9.10
CA PRO A 373 5.43 -14.21 -9.67
C PRO A 373 6.90 -13.92 -9.35
N TYR A 374 7.66 -14.95 -8.99
CA TYR A 374 9.09 -14.87 -8.76
C TYR A 374 9.84 -14.67 -10.10
N LYS A 375 10.60 -13.56 -10.22
CA LYS A 375 11.46 -13.24 -11.37
C LYS A 375 10.77 -13.42 -12.74
N ASN A 376 9.51 -13.02 -12.86
CA ASN A 376 8.69 -13.14 -14.07
C ASN A 376 8.54 -14.57 -14.62
N GLY A 377 8.71 -15.60 -13.78
CA GLY A 377 8.51 -17.00 -14.14
C GLY A 377 7.03 -17.34 -14.29
N ILE A 378 6.43 -16.88 -15.38
CA ILE A 378 5.03 -17.10 -15.74
C ILE A 378 4.98 -18.01 -16.96
N GLU A 379 4.23 -19.09 -16.84
CA GLU A 379 3.83 -19.95 -17.95
C GLU A 379 2.32 -19.77 -18.14
N LEU A 380 1.93 -19.40 -19.37
CA LEU A 380 0.56 -19.13 -19.74
C LEU A 380 0.10 -20.18 -20.75
N LEU A 381 -1.05 -20.79 -20.49
CA LEU A 381 -1.69 -21.76 -21.37
C LEU A 381 -3.10 -21.28 -21.71
N VAL A 382 -3.50 -21.46 -22.98
CA VAL A 382 -4.85 -21.23 -23.48
C VAL A 382 -5.38 -22.56 -24.02
N ASN A 383 -6.44 -23.09 -23.43
CA ASN A 383 -7.00 -24.42 -23.76
C ASN A 383 -5.89 -25.50 -23.80
N ASP A 384 -5.09 -25.58 -22.72
CA ASP A 384 -3.93 -26.47 -22.56
C ASP A 384 -2.76 -26.26 -23.54
N VAL A 385 -2.82 -25.24 -24.40
CA VAL A 385 -1.72 -24.87 -25.31
C VAL A 385 -0.90 -23.74 -24.70
N LYS A 386 0.38 -24.00 -24.44
CA LYS A 386 1.33 -22.98 -23.98
C LYS A 386 1.48 -21.88 -25.03
N ILE A 387 1.37 -20.63 -24.60
CA ILE A 387 1.60 -19.45 -25.42
C ILE A 387 2.81 -18.66 -24.90
N GLU A 388 3.65 -18.19 -25.81
CA GLU A 388 4.93 -17.52 -25.47
C GLU A 388 4.93 -16.02 -25.78
N THR A 389 3.98 -15.54 -26.57
CA THR A 389 3.85 -14.14 -27.02
C THR A 389 2.38 -13.72 -27.04
N GLY A 390 2.10 -12.42 -27.26
CA GLY A 390 0.72 -11.90 -27.35
C GLY A 390 0.10 -11.58 -25.99
N PHE A 391 0.90 -11.49 -24.94
CA PHE A 391 0.47 -11.08 -23.61
C PHE A 391 1.59 -10.34 -22.87
N THR A 392 1.19 -9.51 -21.92
CA THR A 392 2.09 -8.77 -21.02
C THR A 392 1.69 -9.02 -19.56
N TYR A 393 2.70 -9.18 -18.70
CA TYR A 393 2.53 -9.12 -17.26
C TYR A 393 2.75 -7.71 -16.74
N ASP A 394 1.70 -7.12 -16.15
CA ASP A 394 1.81 -5.87 -15.42
C ASP A 394 2.09 -6.17 -13.94
N ALA A 395 3.31 -5.86 -13.50
CA ALA A 395 3.74 -6.05 -12.12
C ALA A 395 3.01 -5.13 -11.13
N ALA A 396 2.57 -3.94 -11.54
CA ALA A 396 1.94 -2.95 -10.68
C ALA A 396 0.51 -3.35 -10.30
N SER A 397 -0.27 -3.79 -11.29
CA SER A 397 -1.63 -4.30 -11.08
C SER A 397 -1.67 -5.80 -10.77
N ARG A 398 -0.53 -6.48 -10.97
CA ARG A 398 -0.34 -7.92 -10.81
C ARG A 398 -1.38 -8.69 -11.64
N SER A 399 -1.36 -8.45 -12.94
CA SER A 399 -2.28 -9.09 -13.87
C SER A 399 -1.62 -9.39 -15.22
N ILE A 400 -2.16 -10.39 -15.90
CA ILE A 400 -1.84 -10.70 -17.30
C ILE A 400 -2.86 -10.02 -18.19
N LYS A 401 -2.38 -9.33 -19.23
CA LYS A 401 -3.21 -8.73 -20.26
C LYS A 401 -2.78 -9.26 -21.62
N PHE A 402 -3.73 -9.72 -22.42
CA PHE A 402 -3.49 -10.11 -23.79
C PHE A 402 -3.43 -8.88 -24.70
N ASP A 403 -2.60 -8.95 -25.73
CA ASP A 403 -2.54 -7.94 -26.78
C ASP A 403 -3.84 -7.98 -27.60
N ALA A 404 -4.26 -6.85 -28.17
CA ALA A 404 -5.57 -6.72 -28.80
C ALA A 404 -5.78 -7.66 -30.00
N ASP A 405 -4.70 -8.03 -30.68
CA ASP A 405 -4.64 -8.96 -31.81
C ASP A 405 -4.40 -10.42 -31.38
N SER A 406 -4.18 -10.67 -30.10
CA SER A 406 -3.87 -11.97 -29.51
C SER A 406 -4.90 -12.42 -28.47
N LEU A 407 -6.08 -11.79 -28.45
CA LEU A 407 -7.16 -12.13 -27.54
C LEU A 407 -7.63 -13.58 -27.75
N PRO A 408 -7.62 -14.43 -26.71
CA PRO A 408 -8.25 -15.74 -26.77
C PRO A 408 -9.72 -15.64 -27.15
N VAL A 409 -10.25 -16.68 -27.77
CA VAL A 409 -11.68 -16.76 -28.07
C VAL A 409 -12.46 -16.80 -26.76
N GLU A 410 -13.62 -16.13 -26.71
CA GLU A 410 -14.54 -16.19 -25.58
C GLU A 410 -14.83 -17.64 -25.18
N GLY A 411 -14.82 -17.91 -23.87
CA GLY A 411 -14.97 -19.24 -23.29
C GLY A 411 -13.67 -20.05 -23.22
N SER A 412 -12.54 -19.56 -23.76
CA SER A 412 -11.25 -20.25 -23.62
C SER A 412 -10.82 -20.35 -22.16
N GLU A 413 -10.27 -21.51 -21.76
CA GLU A 413 -9.64 -21.68 -20.47
C GLU A 413 -8.24 -21.07 -20.50
N ILE A 414 -7.96 -20.20 -19.53
CA ILE A 414 -6.68 -19.55 -19.34
C ILE A 414 -6.05 -20.12 -18.07
N GLU A 415 -4.93 -20.80 -18.19
CA GLU A 415 -4.18 -21.33 -17.05
C GLU A 415 -2.84 -20.59 -16.90
N ILE A 416 -2.60 -20.07 -15.71
CA ILE A 416 -1.39 -19.30 -15.38
C ILE A 416 -0.64 -20.04 -14.29
N ARG A 417 0.53 -20.56 -14.64
CA ARG A 417 1.44 -21.25 -13.71
C ARG A 417 2.62 -20.34 -13.38
N TYR A 418 2.94 -20.23 -12.10
CA TYR A 418 4.05 -19.41 -11.65
C TYR A 418 4.55 -19.84 -10.26
N LYS A 419 5.76 -19.42 -9.91
CA LYS A 419 6.34 -19.65 -8.58
C LYS A 419 6.21 -18.42 -7.71
N VAL A 420 5.95 -18.62 -6.42
CA VAL A 420 5.94 -17.55 -5.40
C VAL A 420 7.05 -17.78 -4.39
N GLN A 421 7.74 -16.72 -3.99
CA GLN A 421 8.70 -16.79 -2.90
C GLN A 421 7.97 -16.84 -1.56
N VAL A 422 8.25 -17.85 -0.76
CA VAL A 422 7.70 -18.01 0.58
C VAL A 422 8.75 -17.56 1.57
N ASN A 423 8.44 -16.54 2.37
CA ASN A 423 9.31 -16.14 3.46
C ASN A 423 9.24 -17.20 4.55
N THR A 424 10.16 -18.17 4.51
CA THR A 424 10.36 -19.08 5.63
C THR A 424 11.07 -18.27 6.71
N VAL A 425 10.37 -18.00 7.82
CA VAL A 425 11.06 -17.62 9.05
C VAL A 425 11.87 -18.85 9.43
N LEU A 426 13.14 -18.89 9.04
CA LEU A 426 14.09 -19.84 9.62
C LEU A 426 14.10 -19.52 11.12
N GLY A 427 13.43 -20.37 11.89
CA GLY A 427 13.31 -20.23 13.33
C GLY A 427 14.71 -20.02 13.92
N ALA A 428 14.80 -19.06 14.83
CA ALA A 428 15.92 -18.97 15.74
C ALA A 428 16.11 -20.35 16.38
N LEU A 429 17.25 -20.98 16.08
CA LEU A 429 17.77 -22.15 16.77
C LEU A 429 18.97 -21.70 17.60
#